data_AF-A0A7X9WW54-F1
#
_entry.id   AF-A0A7X9WW54-F1
#
_cell.length_a   1.000
_cell.length_b   1.000
_cell.length_c   1.000
_cell.angle_alpha   90.00
_cell.angle_beta   90.00
_cell.angle_gamma   90.00
#
_symmetry.space_group_name_H-M   'P 1'
#
loop_
_entity.id
_entity.type
_entity.pdbx_description
1 polymer ?
#
loop_
_entity_poly.entity_id
_entity_poly.type
_entity_poly.pdbx_seq_one_letter_code
_entity_poly.pdbx_strand_id
1 'polypeptide(L)'
;MARNLYDVGDRHPDESGAWLNDKQETRTRVVPLGMLLVALGLAAAVALLLAKILPAPGDPMKASAAPMTINDQFALCDDATGDACVLSANAYAWRGRRYHIADISVPSATDARCPAEADRAQKGRAVLAAMLNGGAFEARPDTADTDPSARLLLRDGVSIGQLMILKGQAKAWSRKPIDWCAG
;
A
#
# COMPACT_ATOMS: atom_id res chain seq x y z
N MET A 1 25.47 -68.76 52.26
CA MET A 1 24.73 -67.85 53.16
C MET A 1 23.26 -68.00 52.81
N ALA A 2 22.50 -68.67 53.68
CA ALA A 2 21.16 -69.17 53.43
C ALA A 2 20.10 -68.06 53.54
N ARG A 3 19.12 -68.08 52.64
CA ARG A 3 17.94 -67.21 52.67
C ARG A 3 16.92 -67.80 53.64
N ASN A 4 16.56 -67.06 54.68
CA ASN A 4 15.36 -67.27 55.52
C ASN A 4 14.35 -66.19 55.11
N LEU A 5 13.13 -66.48 54.64
CA LEU A 5 11.99 -67.21 55.23
C LEU A 5 11.07 -66.24 56.01
N TYR A 6 9.97 -65.88 55.33
CA TYR A 6 8.67 -65.31 55.77
C TYR A 6 8.62 -64.14 56.77
N ASP A 7 7.97 -63.06 56.34
CA ASP A 7 6.88 -62.46 57.11
C ASP A 7 5.82 -61.91 56.16
N VAL A 8 4.68 -62.60 56.10
CA VAL A 8 3.46 -62.19 55.39
C VAL A 8 2.49 -61.82 56.49
N GLY A 9 2.43 -60.52 56.81
CA GLY A 9 1.47 -59.94 57.74
C GLY A 9 0.30 -59.31 56.99
N ASP A 10 -0.81 -60.02 56.97
CA ASP A 10 -2.21 -59.57 57.07
C ASP A 10 -2.56 -58.15 56.59
N ARG A 11 -3.18 -58.06 55.41
CA ARG A 11 -4.02 -56.90 55.05
C ARG A 11 -5.47 -57.25 55.31
N HIS A 12 -6.05 -56.69 56.36
CA HIS A 12 -7.50 -56.51 56.44
C HIS A 12 -7.93 -55.39 55.49
N PRO A 13 -8.94 -55.58 54.63
CA PRO A 13 -9.55 -54.46 53.93
C PRO A 13 -10.24 -53.56 54.96
N ASP A 14 -9.91 -52.27 54.97
CA ASP A 14 -10.61 -51.31 55.83
C ASP A 14 -12.06 -51.14 55.31
N GLU A 15 -13.01 -51.27 56.23
CA GLU A 15 -14.45 -51.02 56.04
C GLU A 15 -14.81 -49.57 56.37
N SER A 16 -13.90 -48.61 56.13
CA SER A 16 -14.26 -47.21 56.19
C SER A 16 -14.67 -46.80 54.77
N GLY A 17 -15.95 -46.49 54.58
CA GLY A 17 -16.50 -45.92 53.34
C GLY A 17 -15.93 -44.53 52.99
N ALA A 18 -14.65 -44.28 53.26
CA ALA A 18 -13.90 -43.06 53.01
C ALA A 18 -13.75 -42.74 51.51
N TRP A 19 -13.98 -43.71 50.61
CA TRP A 19 -14.00 -43.46 49.16
C TRP A 19 -15.30 -42.81 48.65
N LEU A 20 -16.38 -42.78 49.45
CA LEU A 20 -17.67 -42.21 49.03
C LEU A 20 -17.77 -40.67 49.19
N ASN A 21 -16.74 -40.03 49.74
CA ASN A 21 -16.71 -38.58 49.97
C ASN A 21 -15.65 -37.85 49.13
N ASP A 22 -15.23 -38.42 48.00
CA ASP A 22 -14.49 -37.65 46.99
C ASP A 22 -15.45 -36.82 46.14
N LYS A 23 -16.14 -35.86 46.78
CA LYS A 23 -16.60 -34.69 46.05
C LYS A 23 -15.36 -33.84 45.82
N GLN A 24 -14.71 -34.05 44.67
CA GLN A 24 -13.79 -33.09 44.09
C GLN A 24 -14.51 -31.75 43.97
N GLU A 25 -14.43 -30.93 45.01
CA GLU A 25 -14.61 -29.49 44.90
C GLU A 25 -13.45 -28.99 44.07
N THR A 26 -13.59 -29.03 42.73
CA THR A 26 -12.90 -28.08 41.88
C THR A 26 -13.26 -26.71 42.41
N ARG A 27 -12.36 -26.15 43.24
CA ARG A 27 -12.41 -24.77 43.72
C ARG A 27 -12.36 -23.89 42.48
N THR A 28 -13.51 -23.65 41.86
CA THR A 28 -13.68 -22.77 40.72
C THR A 28 -13.12 -21.43 41.18
N ARG A 29 -11.94 -21.02 40.66
CA ARG A 29 -11.44 -19.66 40.87
C ARG A 29 -12.44 -18.74 40.20
N VAL A 30 -13.38 -18.24 41.00
CA VAL A 30 -14.34 -17.23 40.58
C VAL A 30 -13.51 -15.98 40.30
N VAL A 31 -13.16 -15.75 39.04
CA VAL A 31 -12.54 -14.49 38.65
C VAL A 31 -13.63 -13.44 38.82
N PRO A 32 -13.48 -12.46 39.73
CA PRO A 32 -14.53 -11.50 39.96
C PRO A 32 -14.77 -10.75 38.65
N LEU A 33 -16.04 -10.57 38.29
CA LEU A 33 -16.46 -9.93 37.04
C LEU A 33 -15.73 -8.58 36.81
N GLY A 34 -15.42 -7.86 37.90
CA GLY A 34 -14.62 -6.64 37.85
C GLY A 34 -13.22 -6.81 37.26
N MET A 35 -12.54 -7.94 37.50
CA MET A 35 -11.20 -8.20 36.95
C MET A 35 -11.24 -8.48 35.44
N LEU A 36 -12.32 -9.11 34.95
CA LEU A 36 -12.58 -9.26 33.51
C LEU A 36 -12.88 -7.91 32.84
N LEU A 37 -13.68 -7.06 33.48
CA LEU A 37 -14.01 -5.72 32.97
C LEU A 37 -12.77 -4.82 32.92
N VAL A 38 -11.89 -4.88 33.93
CA VAL A 38 -10.62 -4.14 33.94
C VAL A 38 -9.68 -4.63 32.83
N ALA A 39 -9.55 -5.94 32.65
CA ALA A 39 -8.72 -6.50 31.58
C ALA A 39 -9.23 -6.12 30.18
N LEU A 40 -10.55 -6.17 29.97
CA LEU A 40 -11.18 -5.73 28.72
C LEU A 40 -11.02 -4.22 28.49
N GLY A 41 -11.16 -3.41 29.54
CA GLY A 41 -10.93 -1.96 29.48
C GLY A 41 -9.48 -1.61 29.12
N LEU A 42 -8.50 -2.31 29.71
CA LEU A 42 -7.09 -2.14 29.38
C LEU A 42 -6.79 -2.57 27.93
N ALA A 43 -7.33 -3.70 27.48
CA ALA A 43 -7.17 -4.14 26.10
C ALA A 43 -7.77 -3.14 25.09
N ALA A 44 -8.95 -2.59 25.39
CA ALA A 44 -9.60 -1.57 24.56
C ALA A 44 -8.79 -0.26 24.52
N ALA A 45 -8.25 0.18 25.66
CA ALA A 45 -7.41 1.37 25.74
C ALA A 45 -6.10 1.20 24.95
N VAL A 46 -5.46 0.03 25.04
CA VAL A 46 -4.27 -0.30 24.26
C VAL A 46 -4.58 -0.33 22.75
N ALA A 47 -5.71 -0.92 22.35
CA ALA A 47 -6.13 -0.93 20.95
C ALA A 47 -6.40 0.48 20.40
N LEU A 48 -7.03 1.35 21.19
CA LEU A 48 -7.27 2.77 20.85
C LEU A 48 -5.96 3.57 20.74
N LEU A 49 -4.99 3.31 21.61
CA LEU A 49 -3.67 3.92 21.54
C LEU A 49 -2.87 3.43 20.32
N LEU A 50 -2.91 2.13 20.01
CA LEU A 50 -2.26 1.57 18.82
C LEU A 50 -2.87 2.10 17.52
N ALA A 51 -4.18 2.32 17.46
CA ALA A 51 -4.86 2.92 16.30
C ALA A 51 -4.43 4.38 16.02
N LYS A 52 -3.77 5.06 16.96
CA LYS A 52 -3.19 6.41 16.76
C LYS A 52 -1.73 6.39 16.30
N ILE A 53 -1.06 5.24 16.41
CA ILE A 53 0.35 5.06 16.07
C ILE A 53 0.49 4.33 14.73
N LEU A 54 -0.45 3.45 14.41
CA LEU A 54 -0.48 2.74 13.14
C LEU A 54 -0.98 3.67 12.03
N PRO A 55 -0.24 3.85 10.93
CA PRO A 55 -0.74 4.59 9.78
C PRO A 55 -1.97 3.90 9.22
N ALA A 56 -2.98 4.68 8.82
CA ALA A 56 -4.17 4.13 8.22
C ALA A 56 -3.80 3.39 6.92
N PRO A 57 -4.40 2.23 6.63
CA PRO A 57 -4.29 1.64 5.29
C PRO A 57 -4.99 2.57 4.32
N GLY A 58 -4.22 3.43 3.64
CA GLY A 58 -4.73 4.37 2.66
C GLY A 58 -4.27 5.82 2.81
N ASP A 59 -3.33 6.17 3.69
CA ASP A 59 -2.71 7.50 3.62
C ASP A 59 -1.93 7.60 2.29
N PRO A 60 -2.34 8.46 1.34
CA PRO A 60 -1.51 8.73 0.17
C PRO A 60 -0.26 9.40 0.71
N MET A 61 0.86 8.66 0.69
CA MET A 61 2.17 9.18 1.05
C MET A 61 2.35 10.54 0.36
N LYS A 62 2.40 11.63 1.15
CA LYS A 62 2.59 12.99 0.65
C LYS A 62 3.74 12.96 -0.35
N ALA A 63 3.47 13.37 -1.58
CA ALA A 63 4.47 13.32 -2.63
C ALA A 63 5.67 14.20 -2.24
N SER A 64 6.89 13.68 -2.46
CA SER A 64 8.13 14.34 -2.07
C SER A 64 8.24 15.73 -2.71
N ALA A 65 8.40 16.77 -1.89
CA ALA A 65 8.59 18.14 -2.34
C ALA A 65 10.02 18.41 -2.86
N ALA A 66 10.91 17.42 -2.86
CA ALA A 66 12.25 17.54 -3.41
C ALA A 66 12.29 17.06 -4.88
N PRO A 67 13.12 17.69 -5.74
CA PRO A 67 13.52 17.12 -7.02
C PRO A 67 14.07 15.70 -6.87
N MET A 68 13.77 14.84 -7.83
CA MET A 68 14.24 13.46 -7.86
C MET A 68 14.95 13.20 -9.19
N THR A 69 16.09 12.53 -9.17
CA THR A 69 16.73 12.00 -10.38
C THR A 69 16.33 10.53 -10.51
N ILE A 70 15.76 10.17 -11.65
CA ILE A 70 15.21 8.85 -11.94
C ILE A 70 16.00 8.23 -13.09
N ASN A 71 16.43 6.98 -12.91
CA ASN A 71 17.16 6.20 -13.91
C ASN A 71 16.73 4.73 -13.85
N ASP A 72 15.42 4.50 -13.72
CA ASP A 72 14.80 3.18 -13.71
C ASP A 72 14.14 2.90 -15.06
N GLN A 73 13.93 1.62 -15.37
CA GLN A 73 13.21 1.21 -16.56
C GLN A 73 11.72 1.11 -16.27
N PHE A 74 10.92 1.84 -17.04
CA PHE A 74 9.48 1.88 -16.92
C PHE A 74 8.82 0.88 -17.87
N ALA A 75 7.96 0.04 -17.30
CA ALA A 75 7.08 -0.84 -18.07
C ALA A 75 5.75 -0.13 -18.40
N LEU A 76 5.09 -0.57 -19.48
CA LEU A 76 3.68 -0.27 -19.68
C LEU A 76 2.86 -1.20 -18.77
N CYS A 77 2.18 -0.64 -17.78
CA CYS A 77 1.37 -1.39 -16.81
C CYS A 77 0.30 -0.51 -16.15
N ASP A 78 -0.65 -1.14 -15.47
CA ASP A 78 -1.78 -0.46 -14.84
C ASP A 78 -1.66 -0.42 -13.31
N ASP A 79 -0.46 -0.66 -12.77
CA ASP A 79 -0.16 -0.65 -11.33
C ASP A 79 0.27 0.75 -10.86
N ALA A 80 -0.68 1.48 -10.28
CA ALA A 80 -0.44 2.81 -9.69
C ALA A 80 0.46 2.80 -8.45
N THR A 81 0.73 1.62 -7.89
CA THR A 81 1.62 1.37 -6.75
C THR A 81 2.91 0.64 -7.16
N GLY A 82 3.18 0.53 -8.46
CA GLY A 82 4.36 -0.14 -8.97
C GLY A 82 5.66 0.62 -8.75
N ASP A 83 6.78 -0.09 -8.92
CA ASP A 83 8.12 0.48 -8.76
C ASP A 83 8.53 1.42 -9.91
N ALA A 84 8.18 1.09 -11.15
CA ALA A 84 8.40 1.92 -12.33
C ALA A 84 7.40 1.57 -13.45
N CYS A 85 6.30 2.31 -13.52
CA CYS A 85 5.14 1.98 -14.35
C CYS A 85 4.63 3.19 -15.12
N VAL A 86 4.40 3.09 -16.43
CA VAL A 86 3.70 4.14 -17.22
C VAL A 86 2.22 3.81 -17.30
N LEU A 87 1.41 4.66 -16.65
CA LEU A 87 -0.02 4.49 -16.47
C LEU A 87 -0.83 5.10 -17.62
N SER A 88 -0.42 6.28 -18.09
CA SER A 88 -1.08 7.00 -19.19
C SER A 88 -0.06 7.85 -19.97
N ALA A 89 -0.52 8.61 -20.97
CA ALA A 89 0.33 9.52 -21.74
C ALA A 89 0.91 10.70 -20.92
N ASN A 90 0.50 10.90 -19.67
CA ASN A 90 1.07 11.89 -18.76
C ASN A 90 1.25 11.39 -17.32
N ALA A 91 0.91 10.15 -16.98
CA ALA A 91 0.98 9.64 -15.61
C ALA A 91 1.88 8.41 -15.52
N TYR A 92 2.65 8.35 -14.45
CA TYR A 92 3.56 7.25 -14.16
C TYR A 92 3.57 6.94 -12.66
N ALA A 93 3.73 5.68 -12.29
CA ALA A 93 4.05 5.28 -10.92
C ALA A 93 5.56 5.07 -10.77
N TRP A 94 6.09 5.50 -9.65
CA TRP A 94 7.48 5.29 -9.29
C TRP A 94 7.63 5.11 -7.77
N ARG A 95 8.27 4.02 -7.36
CA ARG A 95 8.47 3.65 -5.94
C ARG A 95 7.19 3.72 -5.11
N GLY A 96 6.13 3.06 -5.57
CA GLY A 96 4.87 2.97 -4.83
C GLY A 96 3.99 4.22 -4.87
N ARG A 97 4.33 5.21 -5.71
CA ARG A 97 3.58 6.48 -5.80
C ARG A 97 3.28 6.86 -7.23
N ARG A 98 2.07 7.36 -7.46
CA ARG A 98 1.64 7.94 -8.73
C ARG A 98 2.07 9.40 -8.84
N TYR A 99 2.54 9.78 -10.03
CA TYR A 99 2.92 11.12 -10.44
C TYR A 99 2.28 11.43 -11.80
N HIS A 100 2.19 12.71 -12.12
CA HIS A 100 1.77 13.16 -13.45
C HIS A 100 2.62 14.33 -13.94
N ILE A 101 2.72 14.47 -15.26
CA ILE A 101 3.50 15.51 -15.93
C ILE A 101 2.67 16.80 -15.98
N ALA A 102 3.16 17.85 -15.33
CA ALA A 102 2.40 19.07 -15.03
C ALA A 102 2.20 20.00 -16.23
N ASP A 103 3.18 20.08 -17.14
CA ASP A 103 3.21 21.05 -18.23
C ASP A 103 2.42 20.61 -19.49
N ILE A 104 1.72 19.47 -19.43
CA ILE A 104 0.98 18.90 -20.55
C ILE A 104 -0.46 18.49 -20.22
N SER A 105 -1.30 18.50 -21.25
CA SER A 105 -2.60 17.85 -21.27
C SER A 105 -2.63 16.76 -22.35
N VAL A 106 -3.21 15.61 -22.00
CA VAL A 106 -3.25 14.42 -22.87
C VAL A 106 -4.68 13.89 -23.01
N PRO A 107 -4.99 13.16 -24.09
CA PRO A 107 -6.26 12.43 -24.22
C PRO A 107 -6.39 11.36 -23.13
N SER A 108 -7.61 11.15 -22.63
CA SER A 108 -7.89 10.08 -21.66
C SER A 108 -8.11 8.75 -22.38
N ALA A 109 -7.48 7.68 -21.89
CA ALA A 109 -7.74 6.33 -22.38
C ALA A 109 -8.99 5.71 -21.72
N THR A 110 -9.24 6.02 -20.45
CA THR A 110 -10.36 5.47 -19.67
C THR A 110 -11.68 6.19 -19.94
N ASP A 111 -11.60 7.50 -20.20
CA ASP A 111 -12.75 8.39 -20.38
C ASP A 111 -12.78 8.97 -21.80
N ALA A 112 -12.26 8.21 -22.77
CA ALA A 112 -12.23 8.62 -24.16
C ALA A 112 -13.66 8.85 -24.69
N ARG A 113 -13.90 10.00 -25.32
CA ARG A 113 -15.21 10.34 -25.89
C ARG A 113 -15.42 9.73 -27.28
N CYS A 114 -14.36 9.23 -27.90
CA CYS A 114 -14.38 8.60 -29.21
C CYS A 114 -13.19 7.64 -29.39
N PRO A 115 -13.24 6.71 -30.37
CA PRO A 115 -12.14 5.78 -30.64
C PRO A 115 -10.80 6.46 -30.97
N ALA A 116 -10.84 7.56 -31.72
CA ALA A 116 -9.65 8.33 -32.06
C ALA A 116 -8.94 8.92 -30.83
N GLU A 117 -9.68 9.33 -29.80
CA GLU A 117 -9.11 9.81 -28.53
C GLU A 117 -8.41 8.67 -27.78
N ALA A 118 -9.04 7.50 -27.70
CA ALA A 118 -8.44 6.31 -27.08
C ALA A 118 -7.16 5.88 -27.80
N ASP A 119 -7.16 5.85 -29.14
CA ASP A 119 -5.98 5.51 -29.93
C ASP A 119 -4.83 6.50 -29.71
N ARG A 120 -5.14 7.80 -29.63
CA ARG A 120 -4.14 8.85 -29.30
C ARG A 120 -3.59 8.65 -27.89
N ALA A 121 -4.43 8.29 -26.92
CA ALA A 121 -3.99 8.03 -25.55
C ALA A 121 -3.04 6.83 -25.46
N GLN A 122 -3.33 5.73 -26.16
CA GLN A 122 -2.45 4.55 -26.18
C GLN A 122 -1.11 4.85 -26.88
N LYS A 123 -1.14 5.56 -28.02
CA LYS A 123 0.08 6.00 -28.71
C LYS A 123 0.91 6.92 -27.81
N GLY A 124 0.28 7.89 -27.16
CA GLY A 124 0.95 8.79 -26.23
C GLY A 124 1.58 8.06 -25.05
N ARG A 125 0.89 7.07 -24.47
CA ARG A 125 1.42 6.22 -23.40
C ARG A 125 2.68 5.47 -23.83
N ALA A 126 2.67 4.86 -25.02
CA ALA A 126 3.83 4.16 -25.57
C ALA A 126 5.01 5.12 -25.84
N VAL A 127 4.74 6.32 -26.39
CA VAL A 127 5.77 7.33 -26.61
C VAL A 127 6.34 7.84 -25.28
N LEU A 128 5.51 8.03 -24.25
CA LEU A 128 6.00 8.43 -22.93
C LEU A 128 6.93 7.35 -22.35
N ALA A 129 6.57 6.07 -22.43
CA ALA A 129 7.45 4.99 -21.97
C ALA A 129 8.82 5.02 -22.68
N ALA A 130 8.83 5.21 -24.01
CA ALA A 130 10.07 5.37 -24.76
C ALA A 130 10.87 6.62 -24.33
N MET A 131 10.18 7.72 -24.00
CA MET A 131 10.82 8.92 -23.48
C MET A 131 11.47 8.67 -22.13
N LEU A 132 10.75 8.09 -21.16
CA LEU A 132 11.29 7.84 -19.82
C LEU A 132 12.47 6.86 -19.84
N ASN A 133 12.40 5.85 -20.71
CA ASN A 133 13.46 4.84 -20.87
C ASN A 133 14.64 5.30 -21.74
N GLY A 134 14.57 6.51 -22.30
CA GLY A 134 15.64 7.10 -23.13
C GLY A 134 16.87 7.57 -22.33
N GLY A 135 16.94 7.27 -21.04
CA GLY A 135 18.02 7.66 -20.13
C GLY A 135 17.52 8.38 -18.89
N ALA A 136 18.43 8.71 -17.97
CA ALA A 136 18.09 9.40 -16.74
C ALA A 136 17.35 10.74 -17.00
N PHE A 137 16.49 11.11 -16.06
CA PHE A 137 15.77 12.37 -16.08
C PHE A 137 15.51 12.88 -14.65
N GLU A 138 15.28 14.17 -14.54
CA GLU A 138 14.88 14.83 -13.29
C GLU A 138 13.36 15.00 -13.26
N ALA A 139 12.74 14.64 -12.14
CA ALA A 139 11.36 14.94 -11.82
C ALA A 139 11.33 16.04 -10.75
N ARG A 140 11.03 17.27 -11.18
CA ARG A 140 10.94 18.44 -10.28
C ARG A 140 9.48 18.70 -9.89
N PRO A 141 9.16 18.99 -8.63
CA PRO A 141 7.83 19.43 -8.25
C PRO A 141 7.43 20.68 -9.03
N ASP A 142 6.19 20.71 -9.53
CA ASP A 142 5.60 21.97 -9.98
C ASP A 142 4.99 22.68 -8.77
N THR A 143 5.52 23.85 -8.41
CA THR A 143 5.02 24.64 -7.28
C THR A 143 3.76 25.45 -7.61
N ALA A 144 3.41 25.56 -8.89
CA ALA A 144 2.19 26.24 -9.33
C ALA A 144 0.96 25.32 -9.30
N ASP A 145 1.17 24.01 -9.39
CA ASP A 145 0.10 23.02 -9.29
C ASP A 145 -0.26 22.74 -7.83
N THR A 146 -1.57 22.63 -7.56
CA THR A 146 -2.08 22.25 -6.24
C THR A 146 -1.91 20.77 -5.94
N ASP A 147 -1.77 19.93 -6.97
CA ASP A 147 -1.52 18.51 -6.80
C ASP A 147 -0.05 18.27 -6.44
N PRO A 148 0.25 17.75 -5.23
CA PRO A 148 1.63 17.54 -4.80
C PRO A 148 2.36 16.47 -5.64
N SER A 149 1.65 15.68 -6.45
CA SER A 149 2.19 14.68 -7.38
C SER A 149 2.58 15.25 -8.75
N ALA A 150 2.28 16.53 -9.02
CA ALA A 150 2.60 17.21 -10.28
C ALA A 150 4.12 17.38 -10.45
N ARG A 151 4.67 16.87 -11.55
CA ARG A 151 6.11 16.93 -11.83
C ARG A 151 6.40 17.54 -13.20
N LEU A 152 7.40 18.41 -13.26
CA LEU A 152 8.06 18.78 -14.49
C LEU A 152 9.22 17.81 -14.73
N LEU A 153 9.17 17.08 -15.84
CA LEU A 153 10.19 16.09 -16.18
C LEU A 153 11.22 16.69 -17.13
N LEU A 154 12.49 16.68 -16.74
CA LEU A 154 13.58 17.31 -17.49
C LEU A 154 14.69 16.30 -17.80
N ARG A 155 15.17 16.31 -19.03
CA ARG A 155 16.41 15.63 -19.42
C ARG A 155 17.35 16.65 -20.05
N ASP A 156 18.53 16.82 -19.47
CA ASP A 156 19.53 17.81 -19.91
C ASP A 156 18.94 19.23 -20.03
N GLY A 157 18.06 19.59 -19.09
CA GLY A 157 17.36 20.89 -19.09
C GLY A 157 16.18 21.01 -20.06
N VAL A 158 15.88 19.98 -20.86
CA VAL A 158 14.76 19.96 -21.80
C VAL A 158 13.56 19.24 -21.19
N SER A 159 12.37 19.86 -21.24
CA SER A 159 11.13 19.22 -20.76
C SER A 159 10.73 18.04 -21.63
N ILE A 160 10.54 16.86 -21.02
CA ILE A 160 9.93 15.69 -21.67
C ILE A 160 8.48 16.00 -22.06
N GLY A 161 7.76 16.79 -21.27
CA GLY A 161 6.42 17.27 -21.62
C GLY A 161 6.42 18.08 -22.91
N GLN A 162 7.36 19.01 -23.07
CA GLN A 162 7.50 19.77 -24.31
C GLN A 162 7.84 18.85 -25.51
N LEU A 163 8.68 17.83 -25.31
CA LEU A 163 8.96 16.83 -26.35
C LEU A 163 7.73 16.00 -26.72
N MET A 164 6.85 15.70 -25.76
CA MET A 164 5.56 15.04 -26.02
C MET A 164 4.65 15.91 -26.88
N ILE A 165 4.61 17.23 -26.63
CA ILE A 165 3.87 18.19 -27.46
C ILE A 165 4.44 18.22 -28.88
N LEU A 166 5.76 18.31 -29.03
CA LEU A 166 6.42 18.33 -30.34
C LEU A 166 6.17 17.06 -31.15
N LYS A 167 6.01 15.91 -30.48
CA LYS A 167 5.64 14.63 -31.11
C LYS A 167 4.14 14.48 -31.37
N GLY A 168 3.34 15.50 -31.10
CA GLY A 168 1.89 15.48 -31.28
C GLY A 168 1.14 14.54 -30.34
N GLN A 169 1.76 14.12 -29.23
CA GLN A 169 1.15 13.21 -28.24
C GLN A 169 0.47 13.95 -27.09
N ALA A 170 0.70 15.25 -26.98
CA ALA A 170 0.13 16.10 -25.95
C ALA A 170 -0.10 17.53 -26.47
N LYS A 171 -0.83 18.33 -25.70
CA LYS A 171 -0.89 19.79 -25.86
C LYS A 171 -0.35 20.44 -24.59
N ALA A 172 0.01 21.72 -24.66
CA ALA A 172 0.37 22.48 -23.47
C ALA A 172 -0.78 22.43 -22.45
N TRP A 173 -0.43 22.37 -21.17
CA TRP A 173 -1.41 22.32 -20.10
C TRP A 173 -2.44 23.45 -20.21
N SER A 174 -3.72 23.10 -20.03
CA SER A 174 -4.83 24.05 -20.09
C SER A 174 -5.94 23.65 -19.12
N ARG A 175 -6.50 24.63 -18.41
CA ARG A 175 -7.73 24.43 -17.61
C ARG A 175 -8.97 24.16 -18.46
N LYS A 176 -8.96 24.61 -19.72
CA LYS A 176 -10.08 24.38 -20.63
C LYS A 176 -10.01 22.97 -21.19
N PRO A 177 -11.15 22.24 -21.27
CA PRO A 177 -11.21 20.96 -21.93
C PRO A 177 -10.70 21.06 -23.37
N ILE A 178 -9.91 20.07 -23.77
CA ILE A 178 -9.39 19.95 -25.12
C ILE A 178 -10.24 18.92 -25.85
N ASP A 179 -10.66 19.23 -27.08
CA ASP A 179 -11.21 18.22 -27.97
C ASP A 179 -10.08 17.41 -28.61
N TRP A 180 -10.16 16.09 -28.44
CA TRP A 180 -9.21 15.10 -28.95
C TRP A 180 -9.80 14.23 -30.05
N CYS A 181 -11.10 14.37 -30.33
CA CYS A 181 -11.82 13.60 -31.34
C CYS A 181 -11.69 14.20 -32.74
N ALA A 182 -11.52 15.54 -32.83
CA ALA A 182 -11.12 16.19 -34.05
C ALA A 182 -9.59 16.11 -34.24
N GLY A 183 -9.16 15.70 -35.44
CA GLY A 183 -7.77 15.71 -35.88
C GLY A 183 -7.61 16.57 -37.09
#